data_AF-A0A8B8E7J9-F1
#
_entry.id   AF-A0A8B8E7J9-F1
#
_cell.length_a   1.000
_cell.length_b   1.000
_cell.length_c   1.000
_cell.angle_alpha   90.00
_cell.angle_beta   90.00
_cell.angle_gamma   90.00
#
_symmetry.space_group_name_H-M   'P 1'
#
loop_
_entity.id
_entity.type
_entity.pdbx_description
1 polymer ?
#
loop_
_entity_poly.entity_id
_entity_poly.type
_entity_poly.pdbx_seq_one_letter_code
_entity_poly.pdbx_strand_id
1 'polypeptide(L)'
;MRNLLIQLIIISALCCFGNIYAAADDSPCWNKYNGRCQWRGSEPCGWYDDDPLCGGPDKRQCCVIGADRLCHLKYPNGRCQNYRLPCAGRYNSANLCGGDRERQCCTSLYISRNQQTI
;
A
#
# COMPACT_ATOMS: atom_id res chain seq x y z
N MET A 1 11.20 -46.11 31.86
CA MET A 1 11.51 -44.69 32.15
C MET A 1 12.30 -43.98 31.05
N ARG A 2 13.29 -44.62 30.40
CA ARG A 2 14.13 -44.03 29.33
C ARG A 2 13.36 -43.61 28.05
N ASN A 3 12.30 -44.33 27.70
CA ASN A 3 11.45 -44.01 26.52
C ASN A 3 10.55 -42.79 26.72
N LEU A 4 10.15 -42.47 27.95
CA LEU A 4 9.26 -41.33 28.23
C LEU A 4 10.01 -40.00 28.07
N LEU A 5 11.27 -39.96 28.51
CA LEU A 5 12.16 -38.80 28.37
C LEU A 5 12.46 -38.47 26.90
N ILE A 6 12.70 -39.49 26.07
CA ILE A 6 12.95 -39.31 24.64
C ILE A 6 11.70 -38.77 23.93
N GLN A 7 10.51 -39.26 24.28
CA GLN A 7 9.27 -38.73 23.70
C GLN A 7 8.95 -37.30 24.15
N LEU A 8 9.23 -36.95 25.41
CA LEU A 8 9.05 -35.58 25.91
C LEU A 8 9.99 -34.57 25.20
N ILE A 9 11.23 -34.97 24.90
CA ILE A 9 12.18 -34.12 24.16
C ILE A 9 11.73 -33.89 22.71
N ILE A 10 11.18 -34.91 22.06
CA ILE A 10 10.66 -34.79 20.68
C ILE A 10 9.43 -33.87 20.65
N ILE A 11 8.51 -34.02 21.60
CA ILE A 11 7.32 -33.17 21.71
C ILE A 11 7.71 -31.71 22.02
N SER A 12 8.67 -31.48 22.92
CA SER A 12 9.15 -30.11 23.21
C SER A 12 9.84 -29.49 22.00
N ALA A 13 10.61 -30.27 21.23
CA ALA A 13 11.25 -29.79 20.02
C ALA A 13 10.20 -29.41 18.96
N LEU A 14 9.17 -30.23 18.74
CA LEU A 14 8.06 -29.92 17.82
C LEU A 14 7.28 -28.65 18.21
N CYS A 15 7.12 -28.37 19.52
CA CYS A 15 6.48 -27.14 19.98
C CYS A 15 7.31 -25.87 19.73
N CYS A 16 8.64 -25.97 19.61
CA CYS A 16 9.51 -24.82 19.38
C CYS A 16 9.64 -24.40 17.91
N PHE A 17 9.24 -25.23 16.95
CA PHE A 17 9.29 -24.91 15.51
C PHE A 17 7.96 -24.41 14.92
N GLY A 18 6.92 -24.26 15.74
CA GLY A 18 5.55 -23.97 15.28
C GLY A 18 5.21 -22.51 14.98
N ASN A 19 6.11 -21.54 15.23
CA ASN A 19 5.84 -20.15 14.88
C ASN A 19 6.29 -19.85 13.45
N ILE A 20 5.58 -20.44 12.49
CA ILE A 20 5.62 -19.98 11.11
C ILE A 20 4.88 -18.63 11.12
N TYR A 21 5.61 -17.53 11.32
CA TYR A 21 5.12 -16.21 10.98
C TYR A 21 4.97 -16.19 9.46
N ALA A 22 3.80 -16.56 8.95
CA ALA A 22 3.45 -16.30 7.57
C ALA A 22 3.62 -14.79 7.37
N ALA A 23 4.62 -14.40 6.58
CA ALA A 23 4.85 -13.01 6.26
C ALA A 23 3.54 -12.47 5.68
N ALA A 24 3.00 -11.42 6.31
CA ALA A 24 1.86 -10.70 5.80
C ALA A 24 2.17 -10.25 4.37
N ASP A 25 1.49 -10.84 3.38
CA ASP A 25 1.72 -10.57 1.97
C ASP A 25 0.59 -9.72 1.39
N ASP A 26 0.95 -8.56 0.85
CA ASP A 26 0.02 -7.68 0.12
C ASP A 26 -0.01 -7.99 -1.38
N SER A 27 0.73 -9.03 -1.81
CA SER A 27 0.84 -9.38 -3.21
C SER A 27 -0.45 -9.73 -3.94
N PRO A 28 -1.43 -10.36 -3.30
CA PRO A 28 -2.73 -10.54 -3.92
C PRO A 28 -3.39 -9.22 -4.34
N CYS A 29 -3.30 -8.16 -3.53
CA CYS A 29 -3.92 -6.87 -3.84
C CYS A 29 -3.28 -6.17 -5.05
N TRP A 30 -1.95 -6.10 -5.14
CA TRP A 30 -1.29 -5.46 -6.28
C TRP A 30 -1.26 -6.36 -7.53
N ASN A 31 -1.17 -7.67 -7.40
CA ASN A 31 -1.18 -8.56 -8.58
C ASN A 31 -2.57 -8.68 -9.21
N LYS A 32 -3.64 -8.76 -8.40
CA LYS A 32 -5.01 -8.94 -8.91
C LYS A 32 -5.59 -7.66 -9.48
N TYR A 33 -5.36 -6.54 -8.79
CA TYR A 33 -6.05 -5.29 -9.09
C TYR A 33 -5.13 -4.11 -9.36
N ASN A 34 -3.82 -4.32 -9.27
CA ASN A 34 -2.87 -3.22 -9.16
C ASN A 34 -3.30 -2.28 -8.02
N GLY A 35 -3.83 -2.84 -6.93
CA GLY A 35 -4.32 -2.11 -5.76
C GLY A 35 -3.23 -1.86 -4.72
N ARG A 36 -3.55 -1.07 -3.69
CA ARG A 36 -2.69 -0.84 -2.52
C ARG A 36 -3.41 -1.23 -1.24
N CYS A 37 -2.76 -2.03 -0.40
CA CYS A 37 -3.24 -2.30 0.94
C CYS A 37 -3.08 -1.08 1.86
N GLN A 38 -4.17 -0.63 2.45
CA GLN A 38 -4.20 0.48 3.40
C GLN A 38 -5.07 0.14 4.62
N TRP A 39 -4.90 0.88 5.72
CA TRP A 39 -5.75 0.71 6.89
C TRP A 39 -7.18 1.21 6.61
N ARG A 40 -8.18 0.54 7.20
CA ARG A 40 -9.57 1.01 7.17
C ARG A 40 -9.64 2.44 7.69
N GLY A 41 -10.13 3.34 6.85
CA GLY A 41 -10.33 4.75 7.19
C GLY A 41 -9.06 5.63 7.19
N SER A 42 -7.87 5.11 6.84
CA SER A 42 -6.65 5.95 6.79
C SER A 42 -6.70 7.01 5.69
N GLU A 43 -7.35 6.71 4.59
CA GLU A 43 -7.55 7.62 3.47
C GLU A 43 -8.79 7.22 2.66
N PRO A 44 -9.38 8.17 1.90
CA PRO A 44 -10.44 7.86 0.95
C PRO A 44 -9.94 6.87 -0.11
N CYS A 45 -10.85 6.03 -0.56
CA CYS A 45 -10.67 5.17 -1.70
C CYS A 45 -12.00 5.19 -2.46
N GLY A 46 -11.94 5.32 -3.78
CA GLY A 46 -13.11 5.21 -4.65
C GLY A 46 -13.65 3.79 -4.72
N TRP A 47 -12.79 2.77 -4.60
CA TRP A 47 -13.23 1.38 -4.55
C TRP A 47 -12.29 0.49 -3.74
N TYR A 48 -12.85 -0.19 -2.74
CA TYR A 48 -12.19 -1.23 -1.98
C TYR A 48 -12.66 -2.60 -2.46
N ASP A 49 -11.73 -3.56 -2.47
CA ASP A 49 -12.09 -4.96 -2.64
C ASP A 49 -12.37 -5.60 -1.26
N ASP A 50 -13.40 -6.43 -1.22
CA ASP A 50 -13.87 -7.11 -0.01
C ASP A 50 -13.12 -8.40 0.30
N ASP A 51 -12.33 -8.94 -0.65
CA ASP A 51 -11.51 -10.12 -0.42
C ASP A 51 -10.34 -9.80 0.53
N PRO A 52 -9.88 -10.77 1.33
CA PRO A 52 -8.73 -10.62 2.22
C PRO A 52 -7.40 -10.65 1.43
N LEU A 53 -7.19 -9.64 0.59
CA LEU A 53 -6.03 -9.52 -0.29
C LEU A 53 -4.83 -8.82 0.35
N CYS A 54 -5.02 -8.34 1.57
CA CYS A 54 -4.02 -7.65 2.36
C CYS A 54 -3.61 -8.53 3.52
N GLY A 55 -2.33 -8.92 3.55
CA GLY A 55 -1.79 -9.67 4.67
C GLY A 55 -1.72 -8.83 5.95
N GLY A 56 -1.61 -9.50 7.08
CA GLY A 56 -1.47 -8.84 8.38
C GLY A 56 -2.82 -8.53 9.02
N PRO A 57 -2.90 -7.52 9.91
CA PRO A 57 -4.07 -7.35 10.77
C PRO A 57 -5.36 -7.03 9.99
N ASP A 58 -6.49 -7.52 10.50
CA ASP A 58 -7.82 -7.59 9.87
C ASP A 58 -8.45 -6.23 9.47
N LYS A 59 -7.81 -5.14 9.89
CA LYS A 59 -8.21 -3.77 9.55
C LYS A 59 -7.53 -3.24 8.29
N ARG A 60 -6.76 -4.05 7.56
CA ARG A 60 -6.21 -3.67 6.25
C ARG A 60 -7.18 -4.06 5.14
N GLN A 61 -7.28 -3.22 4.12
CA GLN A 61 -8.17 -3.43 2.97
C GLN A 61 -7.48 -3.00 1.68
N CYS A 62 -7.79 -3.71 0.59
CA CYS A 62 -7.19 -3.45 -0.72
C CYS A 62 -7.91 -2.29 -1.38
N CYS A 63 -7.25 -1.13 -1.45
CA CYS A 63 -7.75 0.01 -2.21
C CYS A 63 -7.35 -0.14 -3.68
N VAL A 64 -8.33 -0.36 -4.54
CA VAL A 64 -8.08 -0.53 -5.97
C VAL A 64 -8.04 0.81 -6.70
N ILE A 65 -8.88 1.77 -6.29
CA ILE A 65 -8.94 3.10 -6.90
C ILE A 65 -8.96 4.15 -5.82
N GLY A 66 -8.08 5.16 -5.87
CA GLY A 66 -8.37 6.45 -5.23
C GLY A 66 -7.69 6.75 -3.90
N ALA A 67 -6.60 6.09 -3.52
CA ALA A 67 -5.70 6.58 -2.47
C ALA A 67 -4.87 7.82 -2.92
N ASP A 68 -5.50 8.73 -3.65
CA ASP A 68 -4.91 9.91 -4.30
C ASP A 68 -4.90 11.13 -3.36
N ARG A 69 -5.49 10.99 -2.17
CA ARG A 69 -5.57 12.07 -1.18
C ARG A 69 -4.18 12.54 -0.76
N LEU A 70 -3.19 11.66 -0.64
CA LEU A 70 -1.82 12.05 -0.29
C LEU A 70 -1.21 12.96 -1.36
N CYS A 71 -1.48 12.68 -2.64
CA CYS A 71 -1.12 13.56 -3.75
C CYS A 71 -1.79 14.92 -3.64
N HIS A 72 -3.11 14.96 -3.40
CA HIS A 72 -3.86 16.23 -3.25
C HIS A 72 -3.46 17.05 -2.02
N LEU A 73 -3.12 16.38 -0.91
CA LEU A 73 -2.65 17.02 0.31
C LEU A 73 -1.25 17.62 0.14
N LYS A 74 -0.35 16.89 -0.56
CA LYS A 74 1.02 17.34 -0.77
C LYS A 74 1.12 18.41 -1.86
N TYR A 75 0.29 18.31 -2.90
CA TYR A 75 0.29 19.20 -4.05
C TYR A 75 -1.12 19.74 -4.26
N PRO A 76 -1.37 21.03 -3.97
CA PRO A 76 -2.62 21.68 -4.33
C PRO A 76 -2.87 21.55 -5.83
N ASN A 77 -4.03 21.01 -6.22
CA ASN A 77 -4.36 20.66 -7.62
C ASN A 77 -3.50 19.54 -8.24
N GLY A 78 -2.71 18.83 -7.43
CA GLY A 78 -2.05 17.61 -7.86
C GLY A 78 -3.08 16.57 -8.29
N ARG A 79 -2.71 15.69 -9.22
CA ARG A 79 -3.59 14.61 -9.68
C ARG A 79 -2.78 13.35 -9.89
N CYS A 80 -3.37 12.22 -9.51
CA CYS A 80 -2.76 10.92 -9.76
C CYS A 80 -3.13 10.42 -11.15
N GLN A 81 -2.13 10.13 -11.98
CA GLN A 81 -2.32 9.58 -13.32
C GLN A 81 -1.31 8.46 -13.59
N ASN A 82 -1.56 7.65 -14.61
CA ASN A 82 -0.60 6.64 -15.05
C ASN A 82 0.67 7.32 -15.64
N TYR A 83 1.87 6.82 -15.31
CA TYR A 83 3.14 7.41 -15.74
C TYR A 83 3.35 7.40 -17.26
N ARG A 84 2.62 6.54 -17.97
CA ARG A 84 2.61 6.48 -19.44
C ARG A 84 1.98 7.75 -20.04
N LEU A 85 1.19 8.49 -19.27
CA LEU A 85 0.71 9.81 -19.63
C LEU A 85 1.69 10.88 -19.10
N PRO A 86 2.09 11.87 -19.91
CA PRO A 86 2.93 12.96 -19.45
C PRO A 86 2.16 13.85 -18.48
N CYS A 87 2.81 14.29 -17.40
CA CYS A 87 2.26 15.35 -16.55
C CYS A 87 2.44 16.70 -17.24
N ALA A 88 1.44 17.57 -17.14
CA ALA A 88 1.56 18.95 -17.62
C ALA A 88 2.68 19.72 -16.89
N GLY A 89 2.96 19.36 -15.63
CA GLY A 89 4.06 19.90 -14.83
C GLY A 89 5.07 18.84 -14.40
N ARG A 90 5.61 18.99 -13.18
CA ARG A 90 6.47 17.96 -12.58
C ARG A 90 5.62 16.80 -12.08
N TYR A 91 6.27 15.67 -11.84
CA TYR A 91 5.65 14.52 -11.19
C TYR A 91 6.44 14.12 -9.94
N ASN A 92 5.75 13.45 -9.02
CA ASN A 92 6.34 12.76 -7.90
C ASN A 92 5.91 11.29 -7.93
N SER A 93 6.88 10.39 -8.11
CA SER A 93 6.68 8.94 -8.14
C SER A 93 6.69 8.29 -6.76
N ALA A 94 6.77 9.06 -5.68
CA ALA A 94 6.52 8.51 -4.35
C ALA A 94 5.09 7.94 -4.28
N ASN A 95 4.85 7.02 -3.34
CA ASN A 95 3.55 6.36 -3.05
C ASN A 95 2.48 7.35 -2.52
N LEU A 96 2.29 8.46 -3.21
CA LEU A 96 1.32 9.52 -2.96
C LEU A 96 0.00 9.26 -3.71
N CYS A 97 0.06 8.35 -4.68
CA CYS A 97 -1.09 7.88 -5.42
C CYS A 97 -1.51 6.50 -4.93
N GLY A 98 -2.82 6.28 -4.96
CA GLY A 98 -3.39 5.00 -4.62
C GLY A 98 -3.40 4.05 -5.79
N GLY A 99 -3.58 2.78 -5.47
CA GLY A 99 -3.60 1.70 -6.44
C GLY A 99 -2.23 1.47 -7.05
N ASP A 100 -2.23 1.51 -8.37
CA ASP A 100 -1.28 0.95 -9.32
C ASP A 100 0.15 1.55 -9.18
N ARG A 101 1.20 0.71 -9.26
CA ARG A 101 2.63 1.17 -9.22
C ARG A 101 3.02 2.02 -10.43
N GLU A 102 2.25 1.89 -11.50
CA GLU A 102 2.33 2.73 -12.68
C GLU A 102 1.68 4.11 -12.48
N ARG A 103 1.16 4.48 -11.30
CA ARG A 103 0.60 5.82 -11.05
C ARG A 103 1.63 6.76 -10.43
N GLN A 104 1.69 7.96 -10.96
CA GLN A 104 2.49 9.07 -10.47
C GLN A 104 1.59 10.24 -10.04
N CYS A 105 2.04 10.98 -9.03
CA CYS A 105 1.37 12.21 -8.61
C CYS A 105 1.87 13.37 -9.48
N CYS A 106 1.08 13.78 -10.47
CA CYS A 106 1.37 14.99 -11.23
C CYS A 106 1.12 16.21 -10.36
N THR A 107 2.13 17.06 -10.25
CA THR A 107 1.97 18.42 -9.75
C THR A 107 1.38 19.26 -10.87
N SER A 108 0.31 20.01 -10.58
CA SER A 108 -0.10 21.06 -11.50
C SER A 108 1.02 22.10 -11.54
N LEU A 109 1.35 22.64 -12.73
CA LEU A 109 2.19 23.82 -12.82
C LEU A 109 1.44 24.96 -12.12
N TYR A 110 1.75 25.19 -10.85
CA TYR A 110 1.55 26.51 -10.28
C TYR A 110 2.56 27.40 -11.00
N ILE A 111 2.13 28.04 -12.10
CA ILE A 111 2.71 29.34 -12.44
C ILE A 111 2.36 30.18 -11.23
N SER A 112 3.30 30.36 -10.31
CA SER A 112 3.24 31.42 -9.31
C SER A 112 3.16 32.72 -10.11
N ARG A 113 1.94 33.18 -10.40
CA ARG A 113 1.70 34.57 -10.73
C ARG A 113 2.05 35.38 -9.49
N ASN A 114 3.33 35.70 -9.38
CA ASN A 114 3.82 37.05 -9.14
C ASN A 114 5.32 36.95 -8.85
N GLN A 115 6.11 37.11 -9.92
CA GLN A 115 7.23 38.02 -9.82
C GLN A 115 6.69 39.37 -9.31
N GLN A 116 6.80 39.63 -8.01
CA GLN A 116 6.84 41.01 -7.53
C GLN A 116 8.31 41.45 -7.61
N THR A 117 8.67 41.89 -8.81
CA THR A 117 9.72 42.87 -9.03
C THR A 117 8.97 44.14 -9.41
N ILE A 118 8.76 45.06 -8.46
CA ILE A 118 9.31 46.44 -8.37
C ILE A 118 9.09 46.89 -6.93
#